data_AF-A0AAU1M5W4-F1
#
_entry.id   AF-A0AAU1M5W4-F1
#
_cell.length_a   1.000
_cell.length_b   1.000
_cell.length_c   1.000
_cell.angle_alpha   90.00
_cell.angle_beta   90.00
_cell.angle_gamma   90.00
#
_symmetry.space_group_name_H-M   'P 1'
#
loop_
_entity.id
_entity.type
_entity.pdbx_description
1 polymer ?
#
loop_
_entity_poly.entity_id
_entity_poly.type
_entity_poly.pdbx_seq_one_letter_code
_entity_poly.pdbx_strand_id
1 'polypeptide(L)' 'MVPADVHATAYANARAAGVSMGKYLAELIRRDQLDESGRPVWAREAFGEPGQGELPMTG' A
#
# COMPACT_ATOMS: atom_id res chain seq x y z
N MET A 1 -9.85 -7.14 -2.24
CA MET A 1 -10.73 -6.04 -2.68
C MET A 1 -10.52 -4.87 -1.73
N VAL A 2 -10.31 -3.65 -2.23
CA VAL A 2 -10.11 -2.47 -1.36
C VAL A 2 -11.46 -2.08 -0.73
N PRO A 3 -11.54 -1.79 0.59
CA PRO A 3 -12.76 -1.31 1.22
C PRO A 3 -13.35 -0.07 0.52
N ALA A 4 -14.67 0.01 0.46
CA ALA A 4 -15.37 1.05 -0.31
C ALA A 4 -15.12 2.48 0.22
N ASP A 5 -14.97 2.61 1.53
CA ASP A 5 -14.62 3.85 2.23
C ASP A 5 -13.20 4.33 1.89
N VAL A 6 -12.24 3.40 1.81
CA VAL A 6 -10.87 3.69 1.37
C VAL A 6 -10.85 4.16 -0.08
N HIS A 7 -11.61 3.49 -0.95
CA HIS A 7 -11.76 3.89 -2.35
C HIS A 7 -12.37 5.30 -2.48
N ALA A 8 -13.44 5.60 -1.73
CA ALA A 8 -14.08 6.92 -1.72
C ALA A 8 -13.12 8.02 -1.26
N THR A 9 -12.32 7.74 -0.24
CA THR A 9 -11.29 8.66 0.28
C THR A 9 -10.20 8.93 -0.76
N ALA A 10 -9.69 7.89 -1.41
CA ALA A 10 -8.68 8.04 -2.48
C ALA A 10 -9.22 8.87 -3.66
N TYR A 11 -10.48 8.65 -4.04
CA TYR A 11 -11.14 9.43 -5.09
C TYR A 11 -11.30 10.91 -4.71
N ALA A 12 -11.73 11.20 -3.48
CA ALA A 12 -11.86 12.57 -2.98
C ALA A 12 -10.52 13.31 -2.97
N ASN A 13 -9.45 12.65 -2.52
CA ASN A 13 -8.10 13.21 -2.51
C ASN A 13 -7.57 13.49 -3.92
N ALA A 14 -7.77 12.56 -4.85
CA ALA A 14 -7.38 12.76 -6.24
C ALA A 14 -8.11 13.97 -6.87
N ARG A 15 -9.42 14.10 -6.60
CA ARG A 15 -10.23 15.24 -7.03
C ARG A 15 -9.73 16.55 -6.43
N ALA A 16 -9.42 16.57 -5.13
CA ALA A 16 -8.88 17.75 -4.45
C ALA A 16 -7.50 18.17 -5.01
N ALA A 17 -6.69 17.19 -5.41
CA ALA A 17 -5.41 17.41 -6.09
C ALA A 17 -5.53 17.77 -7.59
N GLY A 18 -6.76 17.79 -8.15
CA GLY A 18 -6.99 18.14 -9.56
C GLY A 18 -6.49 17.10 -10.56
N VAL A 19 -6.37 15.82 -10.15
CA VAL A 19 -5.83 14.74 -10.99
C VAL A 19 -6.76 13.53 -11.02
N SER A 20 -6.56 12.63 -11.99
CA SER A 20 -7.24 11.33 -11.98
C SER A 20 -6.75 10.47 -10.80
N MET A 21 -7.58 9.54 -10.33
CA MET A 21 -7.20 8.64 -9.24
C MET A 21 -5.96 7.80 -9.59
N GLY A 22 -5.82 7.34 -10.84
CA GLY A 22 -4.62 6.64 -11.28
C GLY A 22 -3.35 7.51 -11.24
N LYS A 23 -3.45 8.78 -11.64
CA LYS A 23 -2.31 9.72 -11.54
C LYS A 23 -1.97 10.03 -10.09
N TYR A 24 -2.97 10.19 -9.23
CA TYR A 24 -2.77 10.38 -7.80
C TYR A 24 -2.00 9.22 -7.17
N LEU A 25 -2.40 7.98 -7.45
CA LEU A 25 -1.70 6.78 -6.97
C LEU A 25 -0.27 6.70 -7.51
N ALA A 26 -0.04 7.01 -8.79
CA ALA A 26 1.31 7.02 -9.35
C ALA A 26 2.24 8.04 -8.67
N GLU A 27 1.71 9.20 -8.26
CA GLU A 27 2.47 10.19 -7.50
C GLU A 27 2.75 9.74 -6.06
N LEU A 28 1.81 9.06 -5.40
CA LEU A 28 2.03 8.48 -4.08
C LEU A 28 3.14 7.42 -4.12
N ILE A 29 3.05 6.47 -5.07
CA ILE A 29 4.07 5.43 -5.26
C ILE A 29 5.46 6.04 -5.50
N ARG A 30 5.56 7.14 -6.26
CA ARG A 30 6.86 7.79 -6.51
C ARG A 30 7.44 8.48 -5.28
N ARG A 31 6.61 8.80 -4.29
CA ARG A 31 7.00 9.47 -3.03
C ARG A 31 7.21 8.49 -1.87
N ASP A 32 6.84 7.22 -2.05
CA ASP A 32 7.06 6.21 -1.03
C ASP A 32 8.55 6.15 -0.68
N GLN A 33 8.84 6.24 0.61
CA GLN A 33 10.16 5.89 1.10
C GLN A 33 10.33 4.38 0.93
N LEU A 34 11.43 3.98 0.29
CA LEU A 34 11.75 2.58 0.04
C LEU A 34 12.86 2.11 0.98
N ASP A 35 12.85 0.82 1.32
CA ASP A 35 13.94 0.13 2.01
C ASP A 35 15.04 -0.33 1.03
N GLU A 36 16.07 -1.00 1.54
CA GLU A 36 17.20 -1.51 0.76
C GLU A 36 16.78 -2.56 -0.29
N SER A 37 15.63 -3.20 -0.11
CA SER A 37 15.05 -4.18 -1.03
C SER A 37 14.09 -3.54 -2.05
N GLY A 38 13.96 -2.21 -2.05
CA GLY A 38 13.07 -1.47 -2.94
C GLY A 38 11.58 -1.59 -2.57
N ARG A 39 11.26 -2.01 -1.34
CA ARG A 39 9.88 -2.10 -0.85
C ARG A 39 9.51 -0.84 -0.07
N PRO A 40 8.25 -0.38 -0.12
CA PRO A 40 7.82 0.71 0.73
C PRO A 40 8.01 0.37 2.22
N VAL A 41 8.60 1.29 3.01
CA VAL A 41 8.96 0.99 4.42
C VAL A 41 7.74 0.56 5.25
N TRP A 42 6.58 1.16 4.97
CA TRP A 42 5.31 0.84 5.61
C TRP A 42 4.83 -0.60 5.36
N ALA A 43 5.31 -1.26 4.31
CA ALA A 43 4.88 -2.61 3.94
C ALA A 43 5.27 -3.66 4.98
N ARG A 44 6.39 -3.46 5.71
CA ARG A 44 6.83 -4.37 6.78
C ARG A 44 5.82 -4.44 7.92
N GLU A 45 5.26 -3.29 8.30
CA GLU A 45 4.24 -3.19 9.35
C GLU A 45 2.87 -3.68 8.88
N ALA A 46 2.52 -3.39 7.62
CA ALA A 46 1.21 -3.72 7.06
C ALA A 46 1.04 -5.20 6.72
N PHE A 47 2.13 -5.90 6.32
CA PHE A 47 2.05 -7.27 5.79
C PHE A 47 2.99 -8.26 6.48
N GLY A 48 3.81 -7.81 7.44
CA GLY A 48 4.80 -8.63 8.12
C GLY A 48 6.02 -8.97 7.25
N GLU A 49 7.06 -9.51 7.88
CA GLU A 49 8.19 -10.12 7.17
C GLU A 49 7.71 -11.36 6.40
N PRO A 50 8.12 -11.58 5.14
CA PRO A 50 7.89 -12.85 4.44
C PRO A 50 8.75 -13.93 5.09
N GLY A 51 8.28 -14.49 6.21
CA GLY A 51 9.00 -15.47 7.01
C GLY A 51 8.31 -15.94 8.29
N GLN A 52 7.30 -15.23 8.81
CA GLN A 52 6.55 -15.65 10.02
C GLN A 52 5.24 -16.39 9.72
N GLY A 53 5.19 -17.06 8.58
CA GLY A 53 4.16 -18.06 8.26
C GLY A 53 4.71 -19.47 8.43
N GLU A 54 5.39 -19.79 9.53
CA GLU A 54 5.60 -21.20 9.90
C GLU A 54 4.23 -21.79 10.24
N LEU A 55 3.64 -22.49 9.28
CA LEU A 55 2.53 -23.40 9.56
C LEU A 55 3.05 -24.45 10.54
N PRO A 56 2.40 -24.69 11.69
CA PRO A 56 2.79 -25.79 12.56
C PRO A 56 2.58 -27.09 11.79
N MET A 57 3.68 -27.80 11.52
CA MET A 57 3.65 -29.17 11.06
C MET A 57 3.18 -30.05 12.22
N THR A 58 1.87 -30.16 12.41
CA THR A 58 1.30 -31.23 13.23
C THR A 58 1.33 -32.50 12.39
N GLY A 59 2.17 -33.45 12.80
CA GLY A 59 2.32 -34.77 12.21
C GLY A 59 1.24 -35.77 12.61
#